data_AF-A0AA42BMN9-F1
#
_entry.id   AF-A0AA42BMN9-F1
#
_cell.length_a   1.000
_cell.length_b   1.000
_cell.length_c   1.000
_cell.angle_alpha   90.00
_cell.angle_beta   90.00
_cell.angle_gamma   90.00
#
_symmetry.space_group_name_H-M   'P 1'
#
loop_
_entity.id
_entity.type
_entity.pdbx_description
1 polymer ?
#
loop_
_entity_poly.entity_id
_entity_poly.type
_entity_poly.pdbx_seq_one_letter_code
_entity_poly.pdbx_strand_id
1 'polypeptide(L)' 'VMQSAAATNLKDVTMELGGKSPLLVFEDANISQAVSAAMLGNFYTQGEICTNCTRVYVQRSVYQAFIDELKTRTEANI' A
#
# COMPACT_ATOMS: atom_id res chain seq x y z
N VAL A 1 -11.42 -7.14 -22.55
CA VAL A 1 -11.73 -8.56 -22.84
C VAL A 1 -12.81 -9.10 -21.92
N MET A 2 -12.62 -9.13 -20.58
CA MET A 2 -13.62 -9.71 -19.65
C MET A 2 -14.97 -9.00 -19.71
N GLN A 3 -15.00 -7.67 -19.58
CA GLN A 3 -16.22 -6.88 -19.76
C GLN A 3 -16.90 -7.13 -21.11
N SER A 4 -16.12 -7.19 -22.19
CA SER A 4 -16.63 -7.44 -23.54
C SER A 4 -17.29 -8.81 -23.65
N ALA A 5 -16.67 -9.86 -23.10
CA ALA A 5 -17.21 -11.21 -23.13
C ALA A 5 -18.54 -11.34 -22.37
N ALA A 6 -18.71 -10.63 -21.26
CA ALA A 6 -19.98 -10.55 -20.55
C ALA A 6 -21.07 -9.85 -21.38
N ALA A 7 -20.72 -8.71 -21.98
CA ALA A 7 -21.66 -7.90 -22.76
C ALA A 7 -22.12 -8.57 -24.06
N THR A 8 -21.25 -9.32 -24.76
CA THR A 8 -21.56 -9.87 -26.09
C THR A 8 -22.03 -11.33 -26.08
N ASN A 9 -21.69 -12.09 -25.04
CA ASN A 9 -21.90 -13.55 -25.02
C ASN A 9 -22.61 -14.06 -23.76
N LEU A 10 -23.18 -13.17 -22.93
CA LEU A 10 -23.91 -13.51 -21.69
C LEU A 10 -23.11 -14.41 -20.73
N LYS A 11 -21.77 -14.28 -20.73
CA LYS A 11 -20.90 -14.99 -19.79
C LYS A 11 -20.85 -14.22 -18.47
N ASP A 12 -21.08 -14.91 -17.37
CA ASP A 12 -20.85 -14.35 -16.04
C ASP A 12 -19.34 -14.09 -15.81
N VAL A 13 -19.00 -12.93 -15.25
CA VAL A 13 -17.61 -12.55 -14.97
C VAL A 13 -17.47 -11.87 -13.61
N THR A 14 -16.33 -12.09 -12.96
CA THR A 14 -15.86 -11.38 -11.77
C THR A 14 -14.50 -10.74 -12.10
N MET A 15 -14.27 -9.51 -11.64
CA MET A 15 -13.06 -8.76 -11.97
C MET A 15 -12.41 -8.15 -10.72
N GLU A 16 -11.19 -8.58 -10.41
CA GLU A 16 -10.32 -8.01 -9.38
C GLU A 16 -9.21 -7.21 -10.06
N LEU A 17 -9.34 -5.88 -10.07
CA LEU A 17 -8.55 -4.99 -10.96
C LEU A 17 -7.43 -4.23 -10.22
N GLY A 18 -7.18 -4.60 -8.96
CA GLY A 18 -6.22 -3.93 -8.09
C GLY A 18 -6.68 -2.54 -7.66
N GLY A 19 -5.72 -1.73 -7.19
CA GLY A 19 -6.02 -0.41 -6.69
C GLY A 19 -4.79 0.44 -6.42
N LYS A 20 -5.06 1.66 -5.92
CA LYS A 20 -4.06 2.58 -5.39
C LYS A 20 -4.28 2.74 -3.89
N SER A 21 -4.12 1.62 -3.17
CA SER A 21 -4.54 1.52 -1.77
C SER A 21 -3.79 2.51 -0.88
N PRO A 22 -4.52 3.32 -0.09
CA PRO A 22 -3.91 4.25 0.86
C PRO A 22 -3.58 3.56 2.19
N LEU A 23 -2.47 3.96 2.81
CA LEU A 23 -2.15 3.72 4.21
C LEU A 23 -2.20 5.07 4.94
N LEU A 24 -3.05 5.21 5.94
CA LEU A 24 -3.19 6.43 6.73
C LEU A 24 -2.56 6.23 8.11
N VAL A 25 -1.65 7.14 8.50
CA VAL A 25 -0.96 7.13 9.79
C VAL A 25 -1.34 8.40 10.54
N PHE A 26 -2.12 8.23 11.60
CA PHE A 26 -2.51 9.29 12.52
C PHE A 26 -1.47 9.45 13.64
N GLU A 27 -1.56 10.55 14.39
CA GLU A 27 -0.59 10.90 15.43
C GLU A 27 -0.62 10.00 16.66
N ASP A 28 -1.73 9.30 16.86
CA ASP A 28 -1.91 8.29 17.91
C ASP A 28 -1.43 6.89 17.49
N ALA A 29 -0.97 6.75 16.24
CA ALA A 29 -0.39 5.50 15.76
C ALA A 29 0.98 5.24 16.40
N ASN A 30 1.25 3.97 16.70
CA ASN A 30 2.61 3.54 17.03
C ASN A 30 3.49 3.65 15.78
N ILE A 31 4.48 4.56 15.81
CA ILE A 31 5.32 4.88 14.64
C ILE A 31 6.08 3.66 14.12
N SER A 32 6.66 2.86 15.00
CA SER A 32 7.44 1.71 14.56
C SER A 32 6.58 0.63 13.90
N GLN A 33 5.37 0.41 14.41
CA GLN A 33 4.39 -0.46 13.76
C GLN A 33 3.91 0.12 12.43
N ALA A 34 3.65 1.43 12.36
CA ALA A 34 3.25 2.12 11.14
C ALA A 34 4.33 2.01 10.04
N VAL A 35 5.61 2.19 10.39
CA VAL A 35 6.73 2.00 9.47
C VAL A 35 6.82 0.55 9.03
N SER A 36 6.67 -0.42 9.96
CA SER A 36 6.66 -1.85 9.61
C SER A 36 5.55 -2.19 8.61
N ALA A 37 4.34 -1.66 8.83
CA ALA A 37 3.21 -1.82 7.93
C ALA A 37 3.46 -1.16 6.56
N ALA A 38 4.04 0.04 6.53
CA ALA A 38 4.38 0.73 5.30
C ALA A 38 5.43 -0.04 4.47
N MET A 39 6.47 -0.56 5.14
CA MET A 39 7.51 -1.36 4.48
C MET A 39 6.96 -2.67 3.94
N LEU A 40 6.17 -3.41 4.73
CA LEU A 40 5.51 -4.63 4.26
C LEU A 40 4.58 -4.32 3.09
N GLY A 41 3.73 -3.30 3.24
CA GLY A 41 2.72 -2.94 2.25
C GLY A 41 3.31 -2.48 0.91
N ASN A 42 4.53 -1.93 0.88
CA ASN A 42 5.16 -1.39 -0.33
C ASN A 42 6.30 -2.25 -0.90
N PHE A 43 7.07 -2.96 -0.07
CA PHE A 43 8.25 -3.71 -0.52
C PHE A 43 8.03 -5.23 -0.56
N TYR A 44 6.97 -5.75 0.05
CA TYR A 44 6.64 -7.17 -0.09
C TYR A 44 6.41 -7.52 -1.57
N THR A 45 7.03 -8.62 -2.01
CA THR A 45 7.10 -9.04 -3.43
C THR A 45 7.49 -7.90 -4.38
N GLN A 46 8.44 -7.04 -3.97
CA GLN A 46 8.88 -5.87 -4.74
C GLN A 46 7.74 -4.89 -5.09
N GLY A 47 6.64 -4.92 -4.33
CA GLY A 47 5.47 -4.07 -4.53
C GLY A 47 4.47 -4.60 -5.58
N GLU A 48 4.66 -5.80 -6.12
CA GLU A 48 3.79 -6.40 -7.15
C GLU A 48 2.53 -7.04 -6.55
N ILE A 49 1.71 -6.25 -5.85
CA ILE A 49 0.51 -6.70 -5.13
C ILE A 49 -0.67 -5.80 -5.48
N CYS A 50 -1.84 -6.38 -5.77
CA CYS A 50 -3.04 -5.65 -6.15
C CYS A 50 -3.55 -4.69 -5.05
N THR A 51 -3.24 -4.99 -3.79
CA THR A 51 -3.57 -4.21 -2.59
C THR A 51 -2.38 -3.45 -2.00
N ASN A 52 -1.27 -3.30 -2.74
CA ASN A 52 -0.09 -2.56 -2.30
C ASN A 52 -0.45 -1.17 -1.75
N CYS A 53 0.11 -0.83 -0.59
CA CYS A 53 -0.05 0.45 0.12
C CYS A 53 0.71 1.61 -0.55
N THR A 54 0.56 1.75 -1.87
CA THR A 54 1.33 2.63 -2.74
C THR A 54 1.22 4.14 -2.45
N ARG A 55 0.33 4.54 -1.53
CA ARG A 55 0.20 5.92 -1.04
C ARG A 55 0.14 5.90 0.48
N VAL A 56 1.20 6.38 1.13
CA VAL A 56 1.24 6.54 2.59
C VAL A 56 0.97 8.00 2.93
N TYR A 57 -0.10 8.25 3.69
CA TYR A 57 -0.47 9.56 4.21
C TYR A 57 -0.17 9.59 5.70
N VAL A 58 0.64 10.55 6.13
CA VAL A 58 1.07 10.66 7.53
C VAL A 58 0.64 12.01 8.09
N GLN A 59 0.02 11.99 9.27
CA GLN A 59 -0.39 13.21 9.97
C GLN A 59 0.83 14.07 10.31
N ARG A 60 0.69 15.38 10.10
CA ARG A 60 1.80 16.34 10.12
C ARG A 60 2.63 16.30 11.41
N SER A 61 2.00 16.08 12.56
CA SER A 61 2.66 16.03 13.88
C SER A 61 3.68 14.88 14.00
N VAL A 62 3.48 13.78 13.28
CA VAL A 62 4.34 12.58 13.35
C VAL A 62 5.11 12.30 12.06
N TYR A 63 4.95 13.14 11.03
CA TYR A 63 5.56 12.97 9.72
C TYR A 63 7.08 12.77 9.78
N GLN A 64 7.78 13.63 10.53
CA GLN A 64 9.25 13.58 10.58
C GLN A 64 9.76 12.30 11.23
N ALA A 65 9.19 11.93 12.39
CA ALA A 65 9.55 10.70 13.09
C ALA A 65 9.32 9.45 12.22
N PHE A 66 8.20 9.43 11.48
CA PHE A 66 7.91 8.35 10.54
C PHE A 66 8.93 8.26 9.40
N ILE A 67 9.27 9.39 8.77
CA ILE A 67 10.22 9.43 7.64
C ILE A 67 11.62 9.04 8.09
N ASP A 68 12.07 9.49 9.25
CA ASP A 68 13.40 9.17 9.76
C ASP A 68 13.55 7.67 10.02
N GLU A 69 12.59 7.05 10.72
CA GLU A 69 12.61 5.60 10.97
C GLU A 69 12.47 4.80 9.67
N LEU A 70 11.56 5.21 8.76
CA LEU A 70 11.41 4.56 7.46
C LEU A 70 12.72 4.57 6.68
N LYS A 71 13.39 5.73 6.58
CA LYS A 71 14.66 5.87 5.88
C LYS A 71 15.72 4.95 6.47
N THR A 72 15.92 5.00 7.79
CA THR A 72 16.91 4.15 8.48
C THR A 72 16.66 2.67 8.20
N ARG A 73 15.40 2.22 8.27
CA ARG A 73 15.08 0.81 8.03
C ARG A 73 15.18 0.41 6.57
N THR A 74 14.90 1.32 5.63
CA THR A 74 15.10 1.06 4.20
C THR A 74 16.60 0.94 3.87
N GLU A 75 17.45 1.83 4.38
CA GLU A 75 18.90 1.79 4.16
C GLU A 75 19.55 0.54 4.78
N ALA A 76 19.04 0.07 5.92
CA ALA A 76 19.52 -1.13 6.60
C ALA A 76 19.00 -2.46 6.02
N ASN A 77 17.98 -2.43 5.15
CA ASN A 77 17.41 -3.62 4.49
C ASN A 77 18.00 -3.84 3.08
N ILE A 78 19.12 -3.18 2.76
CA ILE A 78 19.96 -3.45 1.59
C ILE A 78 21.08 -4.40 2.01
#